data_AF-A0A6G3DEA0-F1
#
_entry.id   AF-A0A6G3DEA0-F1
#
_cell.length_a   1.000
_cell.length_b   1.000
_cell.length_c   1.000
_cell.angle_alpha   90.00
_cell.angle_beta   90.00
_cell.angle_gamma   90.00
#
_symmetry.space_group_name_H-M   'P 1'
#
loop_
_entity.id
_entity.type
_entity.pdbx_description
1 polymer ?
#
loop_
_entity_poly.entity_id
_entity_poly.type
_entity_poly.pdbx_seq_one_letter_code
_entity_poly.pdbx_strand_id
1 'polypeptide(L)'
;MSTTSTPASEPIASEPTASDRVASEPLKRQLSHQVSQSVFDGSRLRVVLLVEVYDGAQQQFLETYENLRSHVESVPGHIGEQLCQSIENPSQWLITSEWESAPPFLNWVSSEEHVRMVKPLHSCVRDTRSLRFHVVRETGRPATGADHARGGLQAEPRVGDGVIRHALTFTVKPGSEEAVGKILADYASPEPRVDDTTRLCRTSLFLHGNRVVRAIEVRGDLLAALRHVAEQPEVRAVEEAINPYLEQDRDLGDPESARVFYTRAALPAVHHVTAGEQRGEAQRHALSYPARPGCGMRLAQLLAEHDEAAARDPHSSVRCSTIFQRDDVVVRL
;
A
#
# COMPACT_ATOMS: atom_id res chain seq x y z
N MET A 1 -30.21 -21.38 70.12
CA MET A 1 -30.08 -20.69 68.82
C MET A 1 -28.74 -19.98 68.83
N SER A 2 -27.72 -20.61 68.26
CA SER A 2 -26.36 -20.08 68.21
C SER A 2 -25.81 -20.37 66.82
N THR A 3 -25.40 -19.31 66.15
CA THR A 3 -25.12 -19.22 64.72
C THR A 3 -23.73 -19.75 64.36
N THR A 4 -23.69 -20.52 63.28
CA THR A 4 -22.52 -21.15 62.67
C THR A 4 -21.59 -20.11 62.03
N SER A 5 -20.28 -20.21 62.33
CA SER A 5 -19.21 -19.49 61.61
C SER A 5 -18.67 -20.35 60.47
N THR A 6 -18.46 -19.76 59.29
CA THR A 6 -17.80 -20.38 58.12
C THR A 6 -16.54 -19.57 57.80
N PRO A 7 -15.34 -20.17 57.61
CA PRO A 7 -14.19 -19.46 57.09
C PRO A 7 -14.06 -19.58 55.56
N ALA A 8 -13.45 -18.56 54.97
CA ALA A 8 -13.27 -18.35 53.55
C ALA A 8 -12.28 -19.35 52.90
N SER A 9 -12.52 -19.69 51.62
CA SER A 9 -11.62 -20.45 50.75
C SER A 9 -10.81 -19.49 49.87
N GLU A 10 -9.48 -19.58 49.93
CA GLU A 10 -8.56 -18.98 48.94
C GLU A 10 -8.53 -19.82 47.65
N PRO A 11 -8.36 -19.22 46.46
CA PRO A 11 -8.13 -19.99 45.24
C PRO A 11 -6.65 -20.35 45.09
N ILE A 12 -6.39 -21.63 44.87
CA ILE A 12 -5.08 -22.21 44.53
C ILE A 12 -4.69 -21.73 43.13
N ALA A 13 -3.61 -20.95 43.03
CA ALA A 13 -2.99 -20.62 41.75
C ALA A 13 -2.33 -21.89 41.17
N SER A 14 -2.78 -22.31 39.98
CA SER A 14 -2.18 -23.42 39.25
C SER A 14 -0.98 -22.90 38.44
N GLU A 15 0.23 -23.34 38.78
CA GLU A 15 1.42 -23.09 37.97
C GLU A 15 1.38 -23.93 36.67
N PRO A 16 1.67 -23.36 35.49
CA PRO A 16 1.74 -24.12 34.26
C PRO A 16 3.01 -25.00 34.26
N THR A 17 2.81 -26.29 33.96
CA THR A 17 3.85 -27.32 33.92
C THR A 17 4.86 -27.09 32.78
N ALA A 18 6.11 -27.49 33.04
CA ALA A 18 7.28 -27.26 32.18
C ALA A 18 7.20 -27.83 30.74
N SER A 19 6.17 -28.61 30.41
CA SER A 19 5.95 -29.17 29.07
C SER A 19 5.42 -28.14 28.05
N ASP A 20 4.71 -27.09 28.49
CA ASP A 20 4.18 -26.05 27.59
C ASP A 20 5.22 -24.99 27.18
N ARG A 21 6.33 -24.89 27.92
CA ARG A 21 7.40 -23.91 27.63
C ARG A 21 8.31 -24.34 26.48
N VAL A 22 8.47 -25.65 26.24
CA VAL A 22 9.41 -26.16 25.23
C VAL A 22 8.81 -26.17 23.82
N ALA A 23 7.48 -26.30 23.68
CA ALA A 23 6.79 -26.21 22.39
C ALA A 23 6.60 -24.76 21.90
N SER A 24 6.68 -23.78 22.80
CA SER A 24 6.39 -22.37 22.51
C SER A 24 7.62 -21.55 22.08
N GLU A 25 8.84 -21.96 22.43
CA GLU A 25 10.08 -21.29 22.02
C GLU A 25 10.46 -21.47 20.53
N PRO A 26 10.36 -22.65 19.91
CA PRO A 26 10.68 -22.83 18.48
C PRO A 26 9.72 -22.03 17.58
N LEU A 27 8.44 -22.03 17.93
CA LEU A 27 7.39 -21.29 17.21
C LEU A 27 7.57 -19.78 17.32
N LYS A 28 7.92 -19.26 18.51
CA LYS A 28 8.24 -17.83 18.71
C LYS A 28 9.47 -17.40 17.91
N ARG A 29 10.49 -18.25 17.80
CA ARG A 29 11.71 -17.99 17.02
C ARG A 29 11.48 -18.13 15.51
N GLN A 30 10.54 -18.96 15.07
CA GLN A 30 10.09 -19.00 13.66
C GLN A 30 9.27 -17.77 13.28
N LEU A 31 8.39 -17.30 14.17
CA LEU A 31 7.61 -16.08 13.98
C LEU A 31 8.49 -14.81 13.94
N SER A 32 9.65 -14.79 14.62
CA SER A 32 10.54 -13.62 14.62
C SER A 32 11.24 -13.33 13.28
N HIS A 33 11.22 -14.27 12.33
CA HIS A 33 11.79 -14.08 10.98
C HIS A 33 10.72 -13.91 9.89
N GLN A 34 9.44 -14.05 10.22
CA GLN A 34 8.34 -13.85 9.30
C GLN A 34 7.96 -12.37 9.25
N VAL A 35 7.95 -11.79 8.05
CA VAL A 35 7.43 -10.44 7.82
C VAL A 35 6.05 -10.59 7.19
N SER A 36 5.03 -9.99 7.80
CA SER A 36 3.67 -9.89 7.24
C SER A 36 3.17 -8.46 7.24
N GLN A 37 2.81 -7.98 6.06
CA GLN A 37 2.22 -6.68 5.82
C GLN A 37 0.92 -6.90 5.05
N SER A 38 -0.21 -6.59 5.66
CA SER A 38 -1.52 -6.85 5.06
C SER A 38 -2.47 -5.71 5.39
N VAL A 39 -3.20 -5.23 4.38
CA VAL A 39 -4.22 -4.18 4.53
C VAL A 39 -5.56 -4.73 5.04
N PHE A 40 -5.67 -6.06 5.20
CA PHE A 40 -6.90 -6.79 5.53
C PHE A 40 -7.08 -7.07 7.04
N ASP A 41 -6.34 -6.39 7.90
CA ASP A 41 -6.42 -6.59 9.36
C ASP A 41 -7.57 -5.83 10.02
N GLY A 42 -8.32 -5.02 9.25
CA GLY A 42 -9.42 -4.20 9.75
C GLY A 42 -8.97 -3.03 10.62
N SER A 43 -7.67 -2.74 10.67
CA SER A 43 -7.12 -1.61 11.42
C SER A 43 -7.44 -0.30 10.69
N ARG A 44 -7.89 0.70 11.45
CA ARG A 44 -8.08 2.06 10.96
C ARG A 44 -6.83 2.58 10.27
N LEU A 45 -7.05 3.27 9.16
CA LEU A 45 -6.00 3.89 8.37
C LEU A 45 -6.00 5.40 8.59
N ARG A 46 -4.84 5.95 8.93
CA ARG A 46 -4.52 7.36 8.88
C ARG A 46 -3.68 7.64 7.64
N VAL A 47 -4.16 8.54 6.80
CA VAL A 47 -3.40 9.10 5.69
C VAL A 47 -2.96 10.51 6.09
N VAL A 48 -1.69 10.81 5.86
CA VAL A 48 -1.07 12.12 6.09
C VAL A 48 -0.56 12.57 4.73
N LEU A 49 -1.17 13.61 4.17
CA LEU A 49 -0.76 14.22 2.93
C LEU A 49 -0.08 15.56 3.24
N LEU A 50 1.24 15.58 3.10
CA LEU A 50 2.01 16.82 3.14
C LEU A 50 1.89 17.49 1.77
N VAL A 51 1.59 18.79 1.78
CA VAL A 51 1.32 19.58 0.59
C VAL A 51 2.19 20.83 0.62
N GLU A 52 2.92 21.07 -0.46
CA GLU A 52 3.60 22.34 -0.69
C GLU A 52 2.80 23.16 -1.70
N VAL A 53 2.33 24.34 -1.29
CA VAL A 53 1.48 25.23 -2.08
C VAL A 53 2.35 26.31 -2.72
N TYR A 54 2.05 26.70 -3.97
CA TYR A 54 2.74 27.80 -4.63
C TYR A 54 2.58 29.11 -3.86
N ASP A 55 3.59 29.96 -3.89
CA ASP A 55 3.56 31.26 -3.22
C ASP A 55 2.46 32.14 -3.83
N GLY A 56 1.56 32.65 -2.98
CA GLY A 56 0.38 33.43 -3.39
C GLY A 56 -0.84 32.59 -3.75
N ALA A 57 -0.74 31.25 -3.80
CA ALA A 57 -1.85 30.35 -4.14
C ALA A 57 -2.59 29.80 -2.91
N GLN A 58 -2.26 30.25 -1.69
CA GLN A 58 -2.82 29.71 -0.44
C GLN A 58 -4.35 29.83 -0.37
N GLN A 59 -4.90 30.98 -0.75
CA GLN A 59 -6.35 31.20 -0.74
C GLN A 59 -7.06 30.30 -1.77
N GLN A 60 -6.49 30.21 -2.98
CA GLN A 60 -6.99 29.32 -4.02
C GLN A 60 -6.96 27.85 -3.58
N PHE A 61 -5.88 27.42 -2.92
CA PHE A 61 -5.76 26.08 -2.37
C PHE A 61 -6.84 25.80 -1.31
N LEU A 62 -7.07 26.74 -0.38
CA LEU A 62 -8.11 26.60 0.66
C LEU A 62 -9.51 26.45 0.04
N GLU A 63 -9.89 27.35 -0.88
CA GLU A 63 -11.18 27.29 -1.57
C GLU A 63 -11.33 26.01 -2.39
N THR A 64 -10.26 25.59 -3.05
CA THR A 64 -10.26 24.33 -3.80
C THR A 64 -10.48 23.15 -2.85
N TYR A 65 -9.72 23.07 -1.75
CA TYR A 65 -9.86 22.01 -0.76
C TYR A 65 -11.26 21.93 -0.15
N GLU A 66 -11.86 23.07 0.22
CA GLU A 66 -13.21 23.13 0.79
C GLU A 66 -14.26 22.51 -0.14
N ASN A 67 -14.13 22.77 -1.45
CA ASN A 67 -15.00 22.14 -2.44
C ASN A 67 -14.79 20.60 -2.51
N LEU A 68 -13.55 20.13 -2.41
CA LEU A 68 -13.22 18.70 -2.46
C LEU A 68 -13.65 17.94 -1.22
N ARG A 69 -13.54 18.57 -0.04
CA ARG A 69 -13.87 17.95 1.26
C ARG A 69 -15.27 17.35 1.27
N SER A 70 -16.25 18.07 0.73
CA SER A 70 -17.64 17.59 0.67
C SER A 70 -17.81 16.25 -0.08
N HIS A 71 -16.94 15.99 -1.06
CA HIS A 71 -16.95 14.74 -1.83
C HIS A 71 -16.34 13.61 -1.01
N VAL A 72 -15.19 13.85 -0.37
CA VAL A 72 -14.49 12.83 0.45
C VAL A 72 -15.36 12.38 1.63
N GLU A 73 -16.09 13.30 2.25
CA GLU A 73 -17.02 12.99 3.36
C GLU A 73 -18.11 11.98 2.98
N SER A 74 -18.47 11.89 1.69
CA SER A 74 -19.46 10.94 1.19
C SER A 74 -18.89 9.55 0.85
N VAL A 75 -17.57 9.40 0.86
CA VAL A 75 -16.92 8.15 0.46
C VAL A 75 -17.11 7.09 1.55
N PRO A 76 -17.61 5.88 1.20
CA PRO A 76 -17.75 4.80 2.17
C PRO A 76 -16.44 4.49 2.89
N GLY A 77 -16.53 4.34 4.22
CA GLY A 77 -15.40 4.02 5.08
C GLY A 77 -14.53 5.23 5.48
N HIS A 78 -14.79 6.43 4.96
CA HIS A 78 -14.17 7.66 5.45
C HIS A 78 -14.72 8.04 6.84
N ILE A 79 -13.83 8.43 7.76
CA ILE A 79 -14.15 8.80 9.16
C ILE A 79 -14.05 10.31 9.38
N GLY A 80 -13.04 10.96 8.81
CA GLY A 80 -12.87 12.41 8.98
C GLY A 80 -11.56 12.96 8.43
N GLU A 81 -11.54 14.26 8.19
CA GLU A 81 -10.37 14.99 7.70
C GLU A 81 -10.02 16.21 8.55
N GLN A 82 -8.75 16.60 8.50
CA GLN A 82 -8.26 17.87 9.04
C GLN A 82 -7.30 18.50 8.05
N LEU A 83 -7.53 19.77 7.74
CA LEU A 83 -6.58 20.62 7.03
C LEU A 83 -5.81 21.46 8.05
N CYS A 84 -4.48 21.48 7.92
CA CYS A 84 -3.59 22.24 8.77
C CYS A 84 -2.61 23.03 7.89
N GLN A 85 -2.25 24.22 8.35
CA GLN A 85 -1.19 25.04 7.77
C GLN A 85 -0.04 25.13 8.78
N SER A 86 1.20 25.07 8.30
CA SER A 86 2.37 25.25 9.15
C SER A 86 2.43 26.68 9.69
N ILE A 87 2.75 26.82 10.98
CA ILE A 87 2.96 28.12 11.64
C ILE A 87 4.33 28.73 11.31
N GLU A 88 5.26 27.92 10.78
CA GLU A 88 6.64 28.33 10.48
C GLU A 88 6.82 28.65 9.00
N ASN A 89 6.15 27.89 8.12
CA ASN A 89 6.23 28.06 6.68
C ASN A 89 4.81 28.09 6.07
N PRO A 90 4.27 29.27 5.71
CA PRO A 90 2.91 29.41 5.18
C PRO A 90 2.62 28.64 3.88
N SER A 91 3.65 28.23 3.15
CA SER A 91 3.53 27.43 1.93
C SER A 91 3.41 25.92 2.22
N GLN A 92 3.63 25.48 3.47
CA GLN A 92 3.49 24.09 3.89
C GLN A 92 2.15 23.82 4.57
N TRP A 93 1.46 22.81 4.06
CA TRP A 93 0.15 22.37 4.53
C TRP A 93 0.17 20.86 4.79
N LEU A 94 -0.77 20.43 5.63
CA LEU A 94 -0.96 19.04 6.01
C LEU A 94 -2.46 18.73 5.93
N ILE A 95 -2.82 17.67 5.22
CA ILE A 95 -4.14 17.05 5.28
C ILE A 95 -4.00 15.73 6.02
N THR A 96 -4.78 15.54 7.08
CA THR A 96 -4.95 14.21 7.68
C THR A 96 -6.32 13.67 7.30
N SER A 97 -6.38 12.40 6.92
CA SER A 97 -7.61 11.72 6.52
C SER A 97 -7.66 10.36 7.24
N GLU A 98 -8.77 10.08 7.92
CA GLU A 98 -8.97 8.85 8.69
C GLU A 98 -10.04 7.97 8.03
N TRP A 99 -9.78 6.67 7.98
CA TRP A 99 -10.61 5.67 7.33
C TRP A 99 -10.79 4.46 8.23
N GLU A 100 -11.95 3.80 8.13
CA GLU A 100 -12.30 2.59 8.90
C GLU A 100 -11.27 1.47 8.68
N SER A 101 -10.70 1.40 7.48
CA SER A 101 -9.66 0.47 7.09
C SER A 101 -8.98 0.93 5.81
N ALA A 102 -7.92 0.23 5.39
CA ALA A 102 -7.21 0.55 4.17
C ALA A 102 -7.95 0.24 2.85
N PRO A 103 -8.73 -0.86 2.72
CA PRO A 103 -9.41 -1.17 1.46
C PRO A 103 -10.33 -0.07 0.89
N PRO A 104 -11.22 0.59 1.68
CA PRO A 104 -12.05 1.68 1.16
C PRO A 104 -11.22 2.85 0.61
N PHE A 105 -10.16 3.24 1.32
CA PHE A 105 -9.22 4.26 0.86
C PHE A 105 -8.52 3.85 -0.44
N LEU A 106 -8.02 2.61 -0.54
CA LEU A 106 -7.30 2.13 -1.73
C LEU A 106 -8.21 2.06 -2.96
N ASN A 107 -9.48 1.66 -2.79
CA ASN A 107 -10.48 1.71 -3.86
C ASN A 107 -10.76 3.15 -4.30
N TRP A 108 -10.91 4.07 -3.34
CA TRP A 108 -11.18 5.47 -3.65
C TRP A 108 -10.00 6.16 -4.34
N VAL A 109 -8.78 6.06 -3.81
CA VAL A 109 -7.59 6.76 -4.34
C VAL A 109 -7.20 6.28 -5.75
N SER A 110 -7.62 5.06 -6.12
CA SER A 110 -7.42 4.50 -7.46
C SER A 110 -8.58 4.76 -8.43
N SER A 111 -9.67 5.42 -8.00
CA SER A 111 -10.85 5.67 -8.84
C SER A 111 -10.68 6.85 -9.80
N GLU A 112 -11.42 6.83 -10.91
CA GLU A 112 -11.54 7.99 -11.81
C GLU A 112 -12.24 9.20 -11.15
N GLU A 113 -13.04 8.96 -10.12
CA GLU A 113 -13.60 10.01 -9.28
C GLU A 113 -12.50 10.79 -8.56
N HIS A 114 -11.59 10.09 -7.88
CA HIS A 114 -10.45 10.71 -7.22
C HIS A 114 -9.56 11.48 -8.20
N VAL A 115 -9.26 10.91 -9.38
CA VAL A 115 -8.47 11.59 -10.43
C VAL A 115 -9.09 12.93 -10.83
N ARG A 116 -10.41 12.97 -11.05
CA ARG A 116 -11.13 14.20 -11.38
C ARG A 116 -11.17 15.18 -10.22
N MET A 117 -11.40 14.66 -9.01
CA MET A 117 -11.51 15.44 -7.79
C MET A 117 -10.22 16.20 -7.46
N VAL A 118 -9.06 15.56 -7.58
CA VAL A 118 -7.77 16.21 -7.22
C VAL A 118 -7.21 17.12 -8.31
N LYS A 119 -7.75 17.07 -9.53
CA LYS A 119 -7.25 17.84 -10.68
C LYS A 119 -7.16 19.36 -10.43
N PRO A 120 -8.15 20.01 -9.77
CA PRO A 120 -8.06 21.44 -9.48
C PRO A 120 -6.88 21.83 -8.58
N LEU A 121 -6.42 20.93 -7.70
CA LEU A 121 -5.32 21.20 -6.76
C LEU A 121 -3.97 21.40 -7.47
N HIS A 122 -3.80 20.91 -8.70
CA HIS A 122 -2.53 21.02 -9.44
C HIS A 122 -2.10 22.43 -9.74
N SER A 123 -3.08 23.30 -9.95
CA SER A 123 -2.82 24.70 -10.26
C SER A 123 -2.22 25.46 -9.07
N CYS A 124 -2.42 24.98 -7.84
CA CYS A 124 -1.98 25.64 -6.62
C CYS A 124 -0.95 24.83 -5.80
N VAL A 125 -0.74 23.55 -6.11
CA VAL A 125 0.18 22.66 -5.39
C VAL A 125 1.44 22.40 -6.20
N ARG A 126 2.60 22.66 -5.57
CA ARG A 126 3.94 22.42 -6.11
C ARG A 126 4.36 20.97 -5.93
N ASP A 127 4.18 20.42 -4.74
CA ASP A 127 4.56 19.03 -4.43
C ASP A 127 3.63 18.40 -3.40
N THR A 128 3.55 17.08 -3.42
CA THR A 128 2.76 16.31 -2.46
C THR A 128 3.51 15.06 -2.01
N ARG A 129 3.35 14.73 -0.73
CA ARG A 129 3.87 13.50 -0.14
C ARG A 129 2.79 12.82 0.68
N SER A 130 2.36 11.65 0.22
CA SER A 130 1.35 10.83 0.92
C SER A 130 2.02 9.77 1.78
N LEU A 131 1.73 9.80 3.08
CA LEU A 131 2.16 8.83 4.08
C LEU A 131 0.92 8.11 4.62
N ARG A 132 1.09 6.84 4.96
CA ARG A 132 -0.01 5.95 5.38
C ARG A 132 0.39 5.22 6.64
N PHE A 133 -0.50 5.23 7.63
CA PHE A 133 -0.25 4.66 8.96
C PHE A 133 -1.48 3.91 9.42
N HIS A 134 -1.29 2.74 10.01
CA HIS A 134 -2.35 2.14 10.81
C HIS A 134 -2.38 2.80 12.19
N VAL A 135 -3.58 3.00 12.74
CA VAL A 135 -3.74 3.56 14.08
C VAL A 135 -3.49 2.45 15.11
N VAL A 136 -2.36 2.55 15.83
CA VAL A 136 -1.96 1.54 16.82
C VAL A 136 -2.58 1.82 18.19
N ARG A 137 -2.50 3.05 18.69
CA ARG A 137 -3.08 3.47 19.98
C ARG A 137 -3.63 4.88 19.86
N GLU A 138 -4.64 5.18 20.66
CA GLU A 138 -5.18 6.52 20.84
C GLU A 138 -5.09 6.91 22.30
N THR A 139 -4.66 8.15 22.56
CA THR A 139 -4.54 8.70 23.90
C THR A 139 -5.52 9.87 24.05
N GLY A 140 -6.52 9.73 24.92
CA GLY A 140 -7.57 10.73 25.12
C GLY A 140 -8.78 10.12 25.82
N ARG A 141 -9.70 10.95 26.31
CA ARG A 141 -10.95 10.47 26.95
C ARG A 141 -11.75 9.70 25.89
N PRO A 142 -12.24 8.48 26.15
CA PRO A 142 -13.07 7.77 25.19
C PRO A 142 -14.25 8.68 24.85
N ALA A 143 -14.45 8.95 23.56
CA ALA A 143 -15.72 9.49 23.13
C ALA A 143 -16.78 8.52 23.66
N THR A 144 -17.67 8.99 24.52
CA THR A 144 -18.82 8.23 24.97
C THR A 144 -19.56 7.73 23.73
N GLY A 145 -19.53 6.41 23.50
CA GLY A 145 -19.99 5.79 22.27
C GLY A 145 -18.86 5.49 21.29
N ALA A 146 -17.92 4.62 21.68
CA ALA A 146 -17.05 3.95 20.72
C ALA A 146 -17.93 3.07 19.84
N ASP A 147 -18.43 3.66 18.76
CA ASP A 147 -19.23 2.98 17.76
C ASP A 147 -18.33 1.91 17.15
N HIS A 148 -18.70 0.64 17.29
CA HIS A 148 -18.03 -0.49 16.65
C HIS A 148 -17.98 -0.35 15.11
N ALA A 149 -18.67 0.66 14.56
CA ALA A 149 -18.70 1.06 13.16
C ALA A 149 -17.44 1.81 12.66
N ARG A 150 -16.47 2.16 13.50
CA ARG A 150 -15.30 2.98 13.09
C ARG A 150 -14.02 2.20 12.76
N GLY A 151 -14.05 0.86 12.71
CA GLY A 151 -12.85 0.05 12.48
C GLY A 151 -11.93 -0.10 13.71
N GLY A 152 -11.07 -1.12 13.68
CA GLY A 152 -10.25 -1.52 14.82
C GLY A 152 -8.97 -0.69 15.01
N LEU A 153 -8.36 -0.80 16.19
CA LEU A 153 -6.96 -0.43 16.37
C LEU A 153 -6.07 -1.61 16.00
N GLN A 154 -4.86 -1.34 15.53
CA GLN A 154 -3.88 -2.39 15.31
C GLN A 154 -3.49 -3.04 16.65
N ALA A 155 -3.70 -4.36 16.77
CA ALA A 155 -3.48 -5.08 18.02
C ALA A 155 -2.01 -5.04 18.47
N GLU A 156 -1.11 -5.39 17.56
CA GLU A 156 0.33 -5.51 17.80
C GLU A 156 1.14 -4.66 16.81
N PRO A 157 2.28 -4.07 17.20
CA PRO A 157 3.18 -3.39 16.27
C PRO A 157 3.63 -4.30 15.13
N ARG A 158 3.62 -3.81 13.89
CA ARG A 158 4.12 -4.55 12.74
C ARG A 158 5.64 -4.44 12.67
N VAL A 159 6.31 -5.58 12.49
CA VAL A 159 7.72 -5.64 12.12
C VAL A 159 7.81 -5.86 10.62
N GLY A 160 8.33 -4.86 9.91
CA GLY A 160 8.51 -4.87 8.47
C GLY A 160 9.98 -4.85 8.07
N ASP A 161 10.26 -5.14 6.80
CA ASP A 161 11.59 -5.04 6.20
C ASP A 161 11.94 -3.62 5.71
N GLY A 162 11.04 -2.65 5.91
CA GLY A 162 11.19 -1.27 5.46
C GLY A 162 11.16 -1.10 3.93
N VAL A 163 10.66 -2.10 3.20
CA VAL A 163 10.56 -2.06 1.73
C VAL A 163 9.12 -1.77 1.33
N ILE A 164 8.94 -0.66 0.60
CA ILE A 164 7.69 -0.30 -0.07
C ILE A 164 7.57 -1.14 -1.33
N ARG A 165 6.45 -1.84 -1.46
CA ARG A 165 6.11 -2.65 -2.62
C ARG A 165 4.97 -1.99 -3.38
N HIS A 166 5.19 -1.72 -4.65
CA HIS A 166 4.19 -1.14 -5.52
C HIS A 166 4.27 -1.77 -6.90
N ALA A 167 3.18 -1.77 -7.64
CA ALA A 167 3.22 -2.14 -9.04
C ALA A 167 2.55 -1.07 -9.89
N LEU A 168 2.96 -1.01 -11.15
CA LEU A 168 2.27 -0.26 -12.20
C LEU A 168 1.73 -1.27 -13.22
N THR A 169 0.53 -1.06 -13.71
CA THR A 169 -0.05 -1.87 -14.77
C THR A 169 -0.61 -1.01 -15.89
N PHE A 170 -0.45 -1.49 -17.13
CA PHE A 170 -1.01 -0.86 -18.32
C PHE A 170 -1.36 -1.93 -19.36
N THR A 171 -2.25 -1.58 -20.28
CA THR A 171 -2.59 -2.45 -21.42
C THR A 171 -1.85 -1.99 -22.66
N VAL A 172 -1.41 -2.96 -23.45
CA VAL A 172 -0.91 -2.74 -24.81
C VAL A 172 -1.95 -3.18 -25.84
N LYS A 173 -1.88 -2.62 -27.03
CA LYS A 173 -2.78 -2.92 -28.15
C LYS A 173 -2.70 -4.42 -28.45
N PRO A 174 -3.83 -5.13 -28.60
CA PRO A 174 -3.82 -6.53 -28.99
C PRO A 174 -2.98 -6.76 -30.26
N GLY A 175 -2.14 -7.79 -30.25
CA GLY A 175 -1.22 -8.12 -31.34
C GLY A 175 0.16 -7.44 -31.26
N SER A 176 0.39 -6.56 -30.28
CA SER A 176 1.69 -5.92 -30.04
C SER A 176 2.54 -6.62 -28.96
N GLU A 177 2.05 -7.70 -28.37
CA GLU A 177 2.63 -8.36 -27.19
C GLU A 177 4.07 -8.81 -27.43
N GLU A 178 4.36 -9.40 -28.60
CA GLU A 178 5.71 -9.86 -28.94
C GLU A 178 6.69 -8.69 -29.09
N ALA A 179 6.26 -7.59 -29.72
CA ALA A 179 7.08 -6.40 -29.91
C ALA A 179 7.39 -5.74 -28.56
N VAL A 180 6.37 -5.57 -27.72
CA VAL A 180 6.51 -5.02 -26.36
C VAL A 180 7.38 -5.94 -25.50
N GLY A 181 7.22 -7.25 -25.61
CA GLY A 181 8.03 -8.24 -24.90
C GLY A 181 9.53 -8.10 -25.22
N LYS A 182 9.88 -7.87 -26.50
CA LYS A 182 11.27 -7.61 -26.90
C LYS A 182 11.80 -6.30 -26.32
N ILE A 183 11.03 -5.22 -26.41
CA ILE A 183 11.41 -3.92 -25.86
C ILE A 183 11.66 -3.99 -24.34
N LEU A 184 10.80 -4.70 -23.60
CA LEU A 184 10.92 -4.86 -22.15
C LEU A 184 12.02 -5.83 -21.74
N ALA A 185 12.36 -6.82 -22.57
CA ALA A 185 13.43 -7.78 -22.30
C ALA A 185 14.83 -7.15 -22.38
N ASP A 186 15.01 -6.17 -23.27
CA ASP A 186 16.27 -5.44 -23.46
C ASP A 186 16.42 -4.24 -22.50
N TYR A 187 15.59 -4.16 -21.45
CA TYR A 187 15.61 -3.07 -20.48
C TYR A 187 16.91 -3.04 -19.67
N ALA A 188 17.72 -1.99 -19.88
CA ALA A 188 18.88 -1.72 -19.05
C ALA A 188 18.47 -1.28 -17.64
N SER A 189 19.17 -1.79 -16.62
CA SER A 189 18.86 -1.44 -15.23
C SER A 189 19.23 0.02 -14.96
N PRO A 190 18.29 0.85 -14.46
CA PRO A 190 18.57 2.24 -14.10
C PRO A 190 19.50 2.31 -12.90
N GLU A 191 20.16 3.46 -12.69
CA GLU A 191 20.87 3.78 -11.46
C GLU A 191 19.88 3.69 -10.28
N PRO A 192 20.08 2.75 -9.34
CA PRO A 192 19.09 2.51 -8.30
C PRO A 192 19.15 3.51 -7.14
N ARG A 193 20.26 4.22 -6.92
CA ARG A 193 20.40 5.15 -5.80
C ARG A 193 19.86 6.52 -6.17
N VAL A 194 18.84 6.98 -5.44
CA VAL A 194 18.26 8.31 -5.62
C VAL A 194 18.95 9.31 -4.69
N ASP A 195 19.04 8.96 -3.40
CA ASP A 195 19.69 9.76 -2.37
C ASP A 195 20.26 8.85 -1.26
N ASP A 196 20.59 9.39 -0.09
CA ASP A 196 21.15 8.62 1.04
C ASP A 196 20.12 7.71 1.73
N THR A 197 18.83 7.99 1.57
CA THR A 197 17.70 7.32 2.22
C THR A 197 16.80 6.58 1.25
N THR A 198 16.86 6.91 -0.04
CA THR A 198 15.97 6.38 -1.08
C THR A 198 16.74 5.57 -2.12
N ARG A 199 16.31 4.32 -2.33
CA ARG A 199 16.90 3.40 -3.29
C ARG A 199 15.85 2.47 -3.91
N LEU A 200 15.92 2.31 -5.23
CA LEU A 200 15.24 1.24 -5.94
C LEU A 200 15.90 -0.11 -5.60
N CYS A 201 15.18 -0.96 -4.89
CA CYS A 201 15.68 -2.27 -4.48
C CYS A 201 15.53 -3.31 -5.59
N ARG A 202 14.39 -3.27 -6.32
CA ARG A 202 14.06 -4.27 -7.32
C ARG A 202 13.03 -3.75 -8.31
N THR A 203 13.17 -4.16 -9.57
CA THR A 203 12.11 -4.09 -10.57
C THR A 203 11.88 -5.48 -11.15
N SER A 204 10.62 -5.84 -11.37
CA SER A 204 10.19 -7.07 -12.03
C SER A 204 9.13 -6.71 -13.06
N LEU A 205 9.30 -7.15 -14.30
CA LEU A 205 8.37 -6.91 -15.39
C LEU A 205 7.74 -8.23 -15.81
N PHE A 206 6.42 -8.24 -15.94
CA PHE A 206 5.64 -9.39 -16.38
C PHE A 206 4.67 -8.96 -17.46
N LEU A 207 4.57 -9.76 -18.51
CA LEU A 207 3.60 -9.61 -19.59
C LEU A 207 2.73 -10.87 -19.60
N HIS A 208 1.42 -10.70 -19.47
CA HIS A 208 0.44 -11.78 -19.56
C HIS A 208 -0.74 -11.33 -20.43
N GLY A 209 -0.95 -12.02 -21.55
CA GLY A 209 -1.79 -11.47 -22.62
C GLY A 209 -1.27 -10.11 -23.05
N ASN A 210 -2.15 -9.12 -23.16
CA ASN A 210 -1.82 -7.74 -23.48
C ASN A 210 -1.65 -6.83 -22.25
N ARG A 211 -1.52 -7.41 -21.05
CA ARG A 211 -1.33 -6.66 -19.80
C ARG A 211 0.12 -6.75 -19.34
N VAL A 212 0.73 -5.58 -19.13
CA VAL A 212 2.03 -5.45 -18.50
C VAL A 212 1.85 -5.11 -17.02
N VAL A 213 2.66 -5.73 -16.17
CA VAL A 213 2.76 -5.44 -14.75
C VAL A 213 4.23 -5.23 -14.39
N ARG A 214 4.54 -4.03 -13.90
CA ARG A 214 5.86 -3.63 -13.41
C ARG A 214 5.81 -3.57 -11.89
N ALA A 215 6.30 -4.61 -11.21
CA ALA A 215 6.45 -4.63 -9.76
C ALA A 215 7.76 -3.98 -9.34
N ILE A 216 7.70 -3.10 -8.36
CA ILE A 216 8.77 -2.20 -7.93
C ILE A 216 8.89 -2.29 -6.41
N GLU A 217 10.12 -2.52 -5.95
CA GLU A 217 10.47 -2.50 -4.53
C GLU A 217 11.38 -1.30 -4.27
N VAL A 218 11.01 -0.45 -3.32
CA VAL A 218 11.75 0.77 -2.96
C VAL A 218 11.97 0.81 -1.46
N ARG A 219 13.17 1.21 -1.04
CA ARG A 219 13.41 1.68 0.33
C ARG A 219 13.46 3.20 0.30
N GLY A 220 12.80 3.87 1.25
CA GLY A 220 12.71 5.34 1.28
C GLY A 220 11.45 5.83 0.59
N ASP A 221 11.55 6.86 -0.24
CA ASP A 221 10.39 7.49 -0.88
C ASP A 221 10.07 6.90 -2.27
N LEU A 222 8.88 6.31 -2.42
CA LEU A 222 8.42 5.69 -3.67
C LEU A 222 8.30 6.71 -4.81
N LEU A 223 7.73 7.90 -4.57
CA LEU A 223 7.52 8.88 -5.63
C LEU A 223 8.85 9.48 -6.07
N ALA A 224 9.76 9.79 -5.14
CA ALA A 224 11.11 10.23 -5.49
C ALA A 224 11.85 9.17 -6.31
N ALA A 225 11.74 7.89 -5.94
CA ALA A 225 12.30 6.79 -6.71
C ALA A 225 11.73 6.69 -8.12
N LEU A 226 10.41 6.79 -8.29
CA LEU A 226 9.77 6.73 -9.61
C LEU A 226 10.14 7.92 -10.49
N ARG A 227 10.18 9.15 -9.94
CA ARG A 227 10.61 10.36 -10.67
C ARG A 227 12.06 10.22 -11.13
N HIS A 228 12.96 9.84 -10.22
CA HIS A 228 14.38 9.66 -10.53
C HIS A 228 14.61 8.63 -11.64
N VAL A 229 13.94 7.49 -11.56
CA VAL A 229 14.05 6.43 -12.57
C VAL A 229 13.47 6.87 -13.91
N ALA A 230 12.37 7.64 -13.92
CA ALA A 230 11.74 8.13 -15.15
C ALA A 230 12.59 9.16 -15.92
N GLU A 231 13.47 9.89 -15.24
CA GLU A 231 14.36 10.87 -15.87
C GLU A 231 15.56 10.24 -16.59
N GLN A 232 15.88 8.97 -16.29
CA GLN A 232 17.07 8.31 -16.82
C GLN A 232 16.93 7.95 -18.31
N PRO A 233 17.97 8.18 -19.14
CA PRO A 233 17.90 7.99 -20.59
C PRO A 233 17.47 6.59 -21.03
N GLU A 234 17.96 5.56 -20.34
CA GLU A 234 17.67 4.15 -20.64
C GLU A 234 16.19 3.84 -20.43
N VAL A 235 15.60 4.43 -19.38
CA VAL A 235 14.18 4.26 -19.06
C VAL A 235 13.34 5.03 -20.06
N ARG A 236 13.69 6.29 -20.32
CA ARG A 236 13.00 7.11 -21.32
C ARG A 236 12.97 6.46 -22.70
N ALA A 237 14.07 5.90 -23.16
CA ALA A 237 14.14 5.21 -24.44
C ALA A 237 13.15 4.04 -24.52
N VAL A 238 13.02 3.26 -23.44
CA VAL A 238 12.08 2.14 -23.36
C VAL A 238 10.64 2.63 -23.29
N GLU A 239 10.35 3.66 -22.50
CA GLU A 239 9.01 4.25 -22.40
C GLU A 239 8.58 4.86 -23.75
N GLU A 240 9.45 5.60 -24.43
CA GLU A 240 9.22 6.16 -25.77
C GLU A 240 8.97 5.06 -26.82
N ALA A 241 9.72 3.95 -26.76
CA ALA A 241 9.54 2.81 -27.66
C ALA A 241 8.21 2.07 -27.43
N ILE A 242 7.69 2.06 -26.20
CA ILE A 242 6.43 1.39 -25.84
C ILE A 242 5.21 2.24 -26.21
N ASN A 243 5.31 3.58 -26.17
CA ASN A 243 4.19 4.49 -26.40
C ASN A 243 3.28 4.15 -27.60
N PRO A 244 3.80 3.83 -28.81
CA PRO A 244 2.96 3.48 -29.96
C PRO A 244 2.06 2.25 -29.75
N TYR A 245 2.43 1.38 -28.81
CA TYR A 245 1.76 0.12 -28.51
C TYR A 245 0.80 0.23 -27.33
N LEU A 246 0.73 1.35 -26.61
CA LEU A 246 -0.20 1.50 -25.48
C LEU A 246 -1.65 1.65 -25.96
N GLU A 247 -2.62 1.05 -25.27
CA GLU A 247 -4.05 1.32 -25.54
C GLU A 247 -4.45 2.74 -25.13
N GLN A 248 -3.77 3.29 -24.12
CA GLN A 248 -3.99 4.64 -23.63
C GLN A 248 -2.71 5.43 -23.83
N ASP A 249 -2.79 6.47 -24.66
CA ASP A 249 -1.67 7.38 -24.88
C ASP A 249 -1.30 8.07 -23.56
N ARG A 250 0.00 8.23 -23.33
CA ARG A 250 0.56 8.97 -22.20
C ARG A 250 1.76 9.77 -22.65
N ASP A 251 1.99 10.88 -21.95
CA ASP A 251 3.21 11.66 -22.06
C ASP A 251 3.84 11.73 -20.68
N LEU A 252 4.97 11.05 -20.50
CA LEU A 252 5.69 11.07 -19.21
C LEU A 252 6.59 12.30 -19.07
N GLY A 253 6.77 13.10 -20.13
CA GLY A 253 7.49 14.37 -20.09
C GLY A 253 6.62 15.53 -19.60
N ASP A 254 5.30 15.44 -19.74
CA ASP A 254 4.34 16.37 -19.14
C ASP A 254 4.01 15.93 -17.70
N PRO A 255 4.30 16.75 -16.67
CA PRO A 255 4.05 16.40 -15.27
C PRO A 255 2.60 16.03 -14.98
N GLU A 256 1.64 16.70 -15.64
CA GLU A 256 0.21 16.47 -15.43
C GLU A 256 -0.23 15.12 -16.00
N SER A 257 0.12 14.85 -17.26
CA SER A 257 -0.09 13.57 -17.92
C SER A 257 0.59 12.42 -17.18
N ALA A 258 1.85 12.61 -16.74
CA ALA A 258 2.59 11.63 -15.94
C ALA A 258 1.86 11.30 -14.63
N ARG A 259 1.37 12.31 -13.92
CA ARG A 259 0.67 12.11 -12.65
C ARG A 259 -0.67 11.39 -12.84
N VAL A 260 -1.45 11.76 -13.87
CA VAL A 260 -2.68 11.03 -14.22
C VAL A 260 -2.37 9.58 -14.57
N PHE A 261 -1.31 9.35 -15.35
CA PHE A 261 -0.86 8.01 -15.69
C PHE A 261 -0.49 7.20 -14.45
N TYR A 262 0.36 7.72 -13.57
CA TYR A 262 0.75 6.99 -12.35
C TYR A 262 -0.46 6.68 -11.47
N THR A 263 -1.41 7.60 -11.33
CA THR A 263 -2.65 7.32 -10.59
C THR A 263 -3.48 6.22 -11.27
N ARG A 264 -3.55 6.17 -12.60
CA ARG A 264 -4.31 5.15 -13.37
C ARG A 264 -3.59 3.81 -13.51
N ALA A 265 -2.27 3.81 -13.47
CA ALA A 265 -1.45 2.62 -13.57
C ALA A 265 -1.17 2.01 -12.20
N ALA A 266 -1.31 2.76 -11.11
CA ALA A 266 -1.05 2.29 -9.76
C ALA A 266 -1.79 0.99 -9.46
N LEU A 267 -1.03 -0.01 -9.02
CA LEU A 267 -1.48 -1.32 -8.60
C LEU A 267 -0.83 -1.57 -7.22
N PRO A 268 -1.43 -1.05 -6.12
CA PRO A 268 -0.84 -1.11 -4.79
C PRO A 268 -0.72 -2.54 -4.27
N ALA A 269 0.34 -2.81 -3.50
CA ALA A 269 0.43 -4.03 -2.72
C ALA A 269 -0.59 -3.98 -1.58
N VAL A 270 -1.48 -4.97 -1.53
CA VAL A 270 -2.48 -5.14 -0.47
C VAL A 270 -2.07 -6.20 0.54
N HIS A 271 -1.15 -7.09 0.15
CA HIS A 271 -0.58 -8.09 1.04
C HIS A 271 0.86 -8.42 0.64
N HIS A 272 1.71 -8.63 1.63
CA HIS A 272 3.03 -9.22 1.46
C HIS A 272 3.35 -10.10 2.66
N VAL A 273 3.90 -11.28 2.37
CA VAL A 273 4.44 -12.18 3.38
C VAL A 273 5.77 -12.76 2.93
N THR A 274 6.69 -12.95 3.87
CA THR A 274 7.95 -13.68 3.65
C THR A 274 8.05 -14.85 4.63
N ALA A 275 8.32 -16.04 4.11
CA ALA A 275 8.49 -17.26 4.89
C ALA A 275 9.95 -17.43 5.35
N GLY A 276 10.21 -17.22 6.65
CA GLY A 276 11.49 -17.51 7.30
C GLY A 276 12.73 -16.86 6.66
N GLU A 277 13.91 -17.43 6.93
CA GLU A 277 15.17 -16.98 6.30
C GLU A 277 15.22 -17.38 4.82
N GLN A 278 15.47 -16.39 3.94
CA GLN A 278 15.70 -16.64 2.52
C GLN A 278 17.02 -17.41 2.32
N ARG A 279 16.93 -18.69 1.94
CA ARG A 279 18.09 -19.53 1.59
C ARG A 279 17.94 -20.11 0.19
N GLY A 280 19.00 -19.95 -0.62
CA GLY A 280 19.12 -20.52 -1.97
C GLY A 280 18.58 -19.63 -3.10
N GLU A 281 18.73 -20.11 -4.33
CA GLU A 281 18.17 -19.48 -5.52
C GLU A 281 16.65 -19.62 -5.55
N ALA A 282 15.96 -18.59 -6.05
CA ALA A 282 14.50 -18.58 -6.18
C ALA A 282 14.09 -18.02 -7.53
N GLN A 283 13.03 -18.58 -8.10
CA GLN A 283 12.40 -18.06 -9.30
C GLN A 283 11.20 -17.19 -8.92
N ARG A 284 11.02 -16.08 -9.64
CA ARG A 284 9.85 -15.20 -9.50
C ARG A 284 8.80 -15.61 -10.53
N HIS A 285 7.57 -15.79 -10.05
CA HIS A 285 6.41 -16.08 -10.89
C HIS A 285 5.35 -15.02 -10.61
N ALA A 286 4.82 -14.39 -11.65
CA ALA A 286 3.63 -13.57 -11.51
C ALA A 286 2.42 -14.34 -12.02
N LEU A 287 1.38 -14.41 -11.19
CA LEU A 287 0.11 -15.05 -11.49
C LEU A 287 -0.97 -13.96 -11.58
N SER A 288 -1.61 -13.85 -12.73
CA SER A 288 -2.76 -12.97 -12.95
C SER A 288 -4.03 -13.74 -12.67
N TYR A 289 -4.86 -13.25 -11.76
CA TYR A 289 -6.12 -13.89 -11.40
C TYR A 289 -7.31 -13.11 -11.97
N PRO A 290 -8.18 -13.74 -12.78
CA PRO A 290 -9.40 -13.10 -13.25
C PRO A 290 -10.41 -13.03 -12.10
N ALA A 291 -10.65 -11.83 -11.57
CA ALA A 291 -11.74 -11.61 -10.64
C ALA A 291 -13.06 -11.44 -11.39
N ARG A 292 -14.17 -11.85 -10.76
CA ARG A 292 -15.50 -11.42 -11.20
C ARG A 292 -15.64 -9.90 -11.00
N PRO A 293 -16.46 -9.19 -11.79
CA PRO A 293 -16.67 -7.76 -11.63
C PRO A 293 -16.98 -7.36 -10.18
N GLY A 294 -16.24 -6.39 -9.65
CA GLY A 294 -16.35 -5.89 -8.27
C GLY A 294 -15.84 -6.85 -7.18
N CYS A 295 -15.21 -7.97 -7.54
CA CYS A 295 -14.76 -8.99 -6.59
C CYS A 295 -13.23 -9.00 -6.39
N GLY A 296 -12.46 -8.14 -7.07
CA GLY A 296 -10.99 -8.17 -6.99
C GLY A 296 -10.44 -8.02 -5.57
N MET A 297 -10.98 -7.11 -4.75
CA MET A 297 -10.56 -6.94 -3.35
C MET A 297 -10.83 -8.20 -2.51
N ARG A 298 -12.01 -8.83 -2.68
CA ARG A 298 -12.35 -10.07 -1.95
C ARG A 298 -11.44 -11.23 -2.37
N LEU A 299 -11.11 -11.33 -3.66
CA LEU A 299 -10.18 -12.32 -4.17
C LEU A 299 -8.77 -12.11 -3.59
N ALA A 300 -8.29 -10.86 -3.56
CA ALA A 300 -6.99 -10.54 -2.97
C ALA A 300 -6.94 -10.89 -1.47
N GLN A 301 -8.03 -10.67 -0.73
CA GLN A 301 -8.14 -11.09 0.67
C GLN A 301 -8.04 -12.61 0.82
N LEU A 302 -8.78 -13.37 0.01
CA LEU A 302 -8.72 -14.83 0.04
C LEU A 302 -7.29 -15.34 -0.24
N LEU A 303 -6.63 -14.78 -1.26
CA LEU A 303 -5.24 -15.11 -1.58
C LEU A 303 -4.30 -14.76 -0.43
N ALA A 304 -4.50 -13.64 0.26
CA ALA A 304 -3.69 -13.25 1.42
C ALA A 304 -3.83 -14.25 2.58
N GLU A 305 -5.03 -14.76 2.84
CA GLU A 305 -5.26 -15.81 3.83
C GLU A 305 -4.50 -17.11 3.47
N HIS A 306 -4.49 -17.48 2.19
CA HIS A 306 -3.71 -18.61 1.70
C HIS A 306 -2.19 -18.40 1.81
N ASP A 307 -1.72 -17.18 1.54
CA ASP A 307 -0.30 -16.82 1.61
C ASP A 307 0.23 -16.85 3.04
N GLU A 308 -0.57 -16.34 3.98
CA GLU A 308 -0.30 -16.45 5.41
C GLU A 308 -0.19 -17.90 5.86
N ALA A 309 -1.12 -18.76 5.44
CA ALA A 309 -1.10 -20.18 5.77
C ALA A 309 0.15 -20.87 5.18
N ALA A 310 0.47 -20.57 3.91
CA ALA A 310 1.65 -21.11 3.25
C ALA A 310 2.96 -20.65 3.87
N ALA A 311 3.05 -19.40 4.34
CA ALA A 311 4.24 -18.88 4.98
C ALA A 311 4.53 -19.50 6.36
N ARG A 312 3.48 -20.01 7.03
CA ARG A 312 3.58 -20.73 8.31
C ARG A 312 3.89 -22.21 8.14
N ASP A 313 3.70 -22.77 6.95
CA ASP A 313 4.02 -24.16 6.64
C ASP A 313 5.50 -24.33 6.31
N PRO A 314 6.30 -25.04 7.13
CA PRO A 314 7.72 -25.28 6.87
C PRO A 314 8.00 -26.08 5.59
N HIS A 315 6.99 -26.78 5.06
CA HIS A 315 7.08 -27.55 3.82
C HIS A 315 6.72 -26.74 2.57
N SER A 316 6.24 -25.51 2.74
CA SER A 316 5.92 -24.63 1.62
C SER A 316 7.18 -24.26 0.82
N SER A 317 7.08 -24.35 -0.50
CA SER A 317 8.13 -23.89 -1.41
C SER A 317 8.08 -22.38 -1.67
N VAL A 318 7.01 -21.68 -1.25
CA VAL A 318 6.82 -20.25 -1.47
C VAL A 318 7.65 -19.48 -0.45
N ARG A 319 8.70 -18.80 -0.92
CA ARG A 319 9.61 -18.00 -0.07
C ARG A 319 9.03 -16.65 0.31
N CYS A 320 8.37 -16.01 -0.63
CA CYS A 320 7.71 -14.74 -0.45
C CYS A 320 6.50 -14.68 -1.38
N SER A 321 5.50 -13.91 -0.97
CA SER A 321 4.35 -13.61 -1.82
C SER A 321 3.98 -12.14 -1.65
N THR A 322 3.65 -11.46 -2.74
CA THR A 322 3.07 -10.12 -2.74
C THR A 322 1.85 -10.09 -3.63
N ILE A 323 0.72 -9.66 -3.08
CA ILE A 323 -0.52 -9.49 -3.81
C ILE A 323 -0.70 -8.00 -4.09
N PHE A 324 -0.81 -7.68 -5.37
CA PHE A 324 -1.14 -6.36 -5.87
C PHE A 324 -2.57 -6.38 -6.39
N GLN A 325 -3.35 -5.35 -6.06
CA GLN A 325 -4.75 -5.30 -6.47
C GLN A 325 -5.20 -3.87 -6.77
N ARG A 326 -6.05 -3.75 -7.79
CA ARG A 326 -6.87 -2.59 -8.11
C ARG A 326 -8.07 -3.04 -8.93
N ASP A 327 -9.25 -2.51 -8.62
CA ASP A 327 -10.49 -2.93 -9.26
C ASP A 327 -10.58 -4.47 -9.29
N ASP A 328 -10.71 -5.07 -10.47
CA ASP A 328 -10.74 -6.52 -10.67
C ASP A 328 -9.40 -7.11 -11.14
N VAL A 329 -8.34 -6.29 -11.20
CA VAL A 329 -6.97 -6.72 -11.50
C VAL A 329 -6.33 -7.21 -10.21
N VAL A 330 -6.07 -8.52 -10.14
CA VAL A 330 -5.38 -9.15 -9.02
C VAL A 330 -4.16 -9.88 -9.53
N VAL A 331 -2.98 -9.50 -9.04
CA VAL A 331 -1.70 -10.11 -9.42
C VAL A 331 -0.97 -10.55 -8.17
N ARG A 332 -0.53 -11.81 -8.15
CA ARG A 332 0.29 -12.37 -7.08
C ARG A 332 1.69 -12.63 -7.63
N LEU A 333 2.69 -12.11 -6.95
CA LEU A 333 4.11 -12.30 -7.23
C LEU A 333 4.75 -13.15 -6.13
#